data_AF-A0A2M7VG64-F1
#
_entry.id   AF-A0A2M7VG64-F1
#
_cell.length_a   1.000
_cell.length_b   1.000
_cell.length_c   1.000
_cell.angle_alpha   90.00
_cell.angle_beta   90.00
_cell.angle_gamma   90.00
#
_symmetry.space_group_name_H-M   'P 1'
#
loop_
_entity.id
_entity.type
_entity.pdbx_description
1 polymer ?
#
loop_
_entity_poly.entity_id
_entity_poly.type
_entity_poly.pdbx_seq_one_letter_code
_entity_poly.pdbx_strand_id
1 'polypeptide(L)'
;MKPILITCYVNPDLDGVAGALAYSEWLQKIGKEVTVGIFGEPHEEAKFVLDRFHFTYPQIIKDAGFYDEVILVDASDLIGLEGNIAPDKVIEIIDHRKINEADKFPKAQVQIELVGAAATLIAEKFMQNNVEISEKSATLLSSAIISNTLNFKGGVTTDRDRAAVEWLSHYRQMPADFWRELFSAKSNLAGPKLAERIEGDFAWFVLGGRRIGIAQIEMIGADELISERSNEILKSLDKMKTDLNLDLVFQNTIELEKGKNYIITADELTKIILTRILKVKFVGICAETESLIMRKQIVPLLKEELEKEYQGIIALFYRETDGLREFLVVKNAVTGNMSFVAGAQEDFDRTLVDTLKRETFEELGLRIADDIIQPTDIKQRFIFNSQKKERAGCHGSYQVFLINATNIKSAIVGTSELKEVQWLDQDAVLISLTFPDLREVFLQAIKNL
;
A
#
# COMPACT_ATOMS: atom_id res chain seq x y z
N MET A 1 51.53 -8.74 5.77
CA MET A 1 50.28 -8.26 6.39
C MET A 1 49.22 -9.30 6.12
N LYS A 2 48.17 -9.42 6.94
CA LYS A 2 47.04 -10.27 6.55
C LYS A 2 46.29 -9.58 5.39
N PRO A 3 45.68 -10.34 4.48
CA PRO A 3 44.85 -9.73 3.44
C PRO A 3 43.69 -8.95 4.07
N ILE A 4 43.22 -7.91 3.39
CA ILE A 4 42.01 -7.18 3.77
C ILE A 4 40.80 -8.01 3.31
N LEU A 5 39.82 -8.23 4.19
CA LEU A 5 38.56 -8.87 3.82
C LEU A 5 37.63 -7.87 3.15
N ILE A 6 37.11 -8.19 1.98
CA ILE A 6 35.99 -7.47 1.36
C ILE A 6 34.75 -8.34 1.51
N THR A 7 33.70 -7.79 2.11
CA THR A 7 32.45 -8.50 2.36
C THR A 7 31.25 -7.56 2.22
N CYS A 8 30.06 -8.12 2.38
CA CYS A 8 28.76 -7.47 2.26
C CYS A 8 27.84 -8.00 3.37
N TYR A 9 26.55 -7.62 3.34
CA TYR A 9 25.59 -8.13 4.30
C TYR A 9 25.35 -9.64 4.13
N VAL A 10 24.82 -10.28 5.17
CA VAL A 10 24.55 -11.73 5.18
C VAL A 10 23.50 -12.12 4.14
N ASN A 11 23.70 -13.26 3.48
CA ASN A 11 22.88 -13.72 2.34
C ASN A 11 22.79 -12.63 1.25
N PRO A 12 23.93 -12.23 0.67
CA PRO A 12 23.98 -11.04 -0.15
C PRO A 12 23.23 -11.20 -1.47
N ASP A 13 22.66 -10.09 -1.95
CA ASP A 13 22.10 -9.99 -3.29
C ASP A 13 23.19 -9.82 -4.36
N LEU A 14 22.76 -9.54 -5.59
CA LEU A 14 23.71 -9.34 -6.67
C LEU A 14 24.56 -8.09 -6.49
N ASP A 15 24.07 -7.00 -5.86
CA ASP A 15 24.82 -5.76 -5.70
C ASP A 15 25.98 -5.95 -4.71
N GLY A 16 25.70 -6.58 -3.56
CA GLY A 16 26.75 -6.96 -2.60
C GLY A 16 27.80 -7.90 -3.19
N VAL A 17 27.37 -8.97 -3.87
CA VAL A 17 28.30 -9.97 -4.46
C VAL A 17 29.12 -9.36 -5.61
N ALA A 18 28.46 -8.69 -6.56
CA ALA A 18 29.12 -8.06 -7.70
C ALA A 18 30.08 -6.97 -7.25
N GLY A 19 29.63 -6.12 -6.32
CA GLY A 19 30.41 -5.04 -5.77
C GLY A 19 31.66 -5.55 -5.06
N ALA A 20 31.54 -6.54 -4.17
CA ALA A 20 32.69 -7.10 -3.45
C ALA A 20 33.73 -7.71 -4.43
N LEU A 21 33.28 -8.46 -5.43
CA LEU A 21 34.15 -9.07 -6.45
C LEU A 21 34.84 -8.00 -7.32
N ALA A 22 34.10 -7.03 -7.83
CA ALA A 22 34.66 -5.99 -8.70
C ALA A 22 35.58 -5.03 -7.93
N TYR A 23 35.23 -4.70 -6.69
CA TYR A 23 36.05 -3.82 -5.86
C TYR A 23 37.36 -4.50 -5.44
N SER A 24 37.36 -5.82 -5.29
CA SER A 24 38.59 -6.59 -5.09
C SER A 24 39.57 -6.45 -6.25
N GLU A 25 39.06 -6.45 -7.49
CA GLU A 25 39.90 -6.23 -8.68
C GLU A 25 40.51 -4.83 -8.66
N TRP A 26 39.71 -3.81 -8.35
CA TRP A 26 40.19 -2.42 -8.27
C TRP A 26 41.32 -2.29 -7.24
N LEU A 27 41.12 -2.84 -6.04
CA LEU A 27 42.10 -2.82 -4.95
C LEU A 27 43.39 -3.57 -5.31
N GLN A 28 43.29 -4.73 -5.96
CA GLN A 28 44.45 -5.47 -6.44
C GLN A 28 45.25 -4.69 -7.48
N LYS A 29 44.57 -4.00 -8.41
CA LYS A 29 45.21 -3.16 -9.45
C LYS A 29 45.95 -1.95 -8.88
N ILE A 30 45.54 -1.46 -7.71
CA ILE A 30 46.28 -0.40 -6.99
C ILE A 30 47.24 -0.95 -5.93
N GLY A 31 47.57 -2.24 -5.96
CA GLY A 31 48.62 -2.86 -5.14
C GLY A 31 48.20 -3.25 -3.73
N LYS A 32 46.90 -3.44 -3.46
CA LYS A 32 46.39 -3.93 -2.17
C LYS A 32 46.20 -5.45 -2.20
N GLU A 33 46.57 -6.11 -1.11
CA GLU A 33 46.33 -7.54 -0.90
C GLU A 33 44.97 -7.74 -0.23
N VAL A 34 44.02 -8.34 -0.97
CA VAL A 34 42.62 -8.45 -0.56
C VAL A 34 42.06 -9.84 -0.82
N THR A 35 41.04 -10.22 -0.07
CA THR A 35 40.27 -11.46 -0.26
C THR A 35 38.78 -11.17 -0.17
N VAL A 36 38.00 -11.76 -1.07
CA VAL A 36 36.53 -11.64 -1.04
C VAL A 36 35.94 -12.82 -0.29
N GLY A 37 35.14 -12.51 0.74
CA GLY A 37 34.40 -13.52 1.50
C GLY A 37 32.98 -13.06 1.79
N ILE A 38 32.02 -13.96 1.71
CA ILE A 38 30.61 -13.69 2.01
C ILE A 38 30.12 -14.55 3.17
N PHE A 39 29.07 -14.08 3.84
CA PHE A 39 28.37 -14.81 4.89
C PHE A 39 27.01 -15.28 4.38
N GLY A 40 26.69 -16.54 4.65
CA GLY A 40 25.46 -17.16 4.15
C GLY A 40 25.51 -17.47 2.65
N GLU A 41 24.33 -17.56 2.05
CA GLU A 41 24.12 -17.98 0.67
C GLU A 41 23.71 -16.79 -0.21
N PRO A 42 24.32 -16.58 -1.39
CA PRO A 42 23.87 -15.53 -2.30
C PRO A 42 22.41 -15.71 -2.73
N HIS A 43 21.72 -14.60 -2.99
CA HIS A 43 20.40 -14.62 -3.61
C HIS A 43 20.42 -15.26 -5.01
N GLU A 44 19.25 -15.71 -5.47
CA GLU A 44 19.10 -16.39 -6.77
C GLU A 44 19.58 -15.55 -7.95
N GLU A 45 19.41 -14.22 -7.90
CA GLU A 45 19.92 -13.33 -8.95
C GLU A 45 21.45 -13.31 -9.02
N ALA A 46 22.14 -13.33 -7.87
CA ALA A 46 23.60 -13.41 -7.82
C ALA A 46 24.07 -14.76 -8.36
N LYS A 47 23.42 -15.85 -7.93
CA LYS A 47 23.67 -17.22 -8.41
C LYS A 47 23.50 -17.31 -9.92
N PHE A 48 22.39 -16.80 -10.44
CA PHE A 48 22.08 -16.77 -11.87
C PHE A 48 23.18 -16.07 -12.68
N VAL A 49 23.65 -14.89 -12.25
CA VAL A 49 24.71 -14.17 -12.96
C VAL A 49 26.03 -14.94 -12.92
N LEU A 50 26.42 -15.45 -11.74
CA LEU A 50 27.64 -16.22 -11.59
C LEU A 50 27.63 -17.48 -12.48
N ASP A 51 26.52 -18.22 -12.47
CA ASP A 51 26.37 -19.46 -13.25
C ASP A 51 26.33 -19.19 -14.76
N ARG A 52 25.53 -18.20 -15.18
CA ARG A 52 25.34 -17.82 -16.60
C ARG A 52 26.66 -17.45 -17.27
N PHE A 53 27.51 -16.72 -16.56
CA PHE A 53 28.79 -16.25 -17.09
C PHE A 53 29.99 -17.10 -16.64
N HIS A 54 29.74 -18.23 -15.96
CA HIS A 54 30.76 -19.16 -15.46
C HIS A 54 31.81 -18.48 -14.55
N PHE A 55 31.36 -17.55 -13.71
CA PHE A 55 32.21 -16.89 -12.74
C PHE A 55 32.32 -17.70 -11.46
N THR A 56 33.52 -17.69 -10.86
CA THR A 56 33.75 -18.33 -9.57
C THR A 56 32.96 -17.62 -8.47
N TYR A 57 32.27 -18.41 -7.65
CA TYR A 57 31.60 -17.93 -6.45
C TYR A 57 32.61 -17.35 -5.45
N PRO A 58 32.27 -16.29 -4.73
CA PRO A 58 33.07 -15.83 -3.59
C PRO A 58 33.12 -16.91 -2.50
N GLN A 59 34.18 -16.90 -1.70
CA GLN A 59 34.33 -17.87 -0.62
C GLN A 59 33.26 -17.62 0.46
N ILE A 60 32.49 -18.65 0.82
CA ILE A 60 31.64 -18.60 2.01
C ILE A 60 32.53 -18.75 3.25
N ILE A 61 32.54 -17.73 4.10
CA ILE A 61 33.29 -17.69 5.36
C ILE A 61 32.33 -17.73 6.54
N LYS A 62 32.79 -18.26 7.68
CA LYS A 62 32.00 -18.34 8.93
C LYS A 62 32.44 -17.34 9.98
N ASP A 63 33.67 -16.84 9.87
CA ASP A 63 34.27 -15.96 10.86
C ASP A 63 35.28 -15.01 10.18
N ALA A 64 35.15 -13.71 10.44
CA ALA A 64 36.07 -12.67 9.99
C ALA A 64 37.23 -12.41 10.97
N GLY A 65 37.28 -13.08 12.12
CA GLY A 65 38.24 -12.85 13.19
C GLY A 65 39.71 -13.01 12.79
N PHE A 66 39.99 -13.81 11.74
CA PHE A 66 41.32 -13.93 11.16
C PHE A 66 41.83 -12.61 10.56
N TYR A 67 40.95 -11.79 9.99
CA TYR A 67 41.30 -10.56 9.28
C TYR A 67 41.50 -9.39 10.24
N ASP A 68 42.46 -8.52 9.94
CA ASP A 68 42.77 -7.33 10.74
C ASP A 68 42.01 -6.09 10.24
N GLU A 69 41.68 -6.08 8.94
CA GLU A 69 40.97 -5.00 8.24
C GLU A 69 39.84 -5.59 7.40
N VAL A 70 38.69 -4.91 7.41
CA VAL A 70 37.47 -5.30 6.69
C VAL A 70 36.94 -4.11 5.89
N ILE A 71 36.50 -4.36 4.67
CA ILE A 71 35.77 -3.41 3.83
C ILE A 71 34.36 -3.94 3.60
N LEU A 72 33.37 -3.08 3.80
CA LEU A 72 31.96 -3.38 3.57
C LEU A 72 31.50 -2.76 2.26
N VAL A 73 30.87 -3.58 1.42
CA VAL A 73 30.21 -3.17 0.18
C VAL A 73 28.73 -3.50 0.30
N ASP A 74 27.87 -2.54 -0.03
CA ASP A 74 26.41 -2.63 0.11
C ASP A 74 25.94 -2.98 1.54
N ALA A 75 26.73 -2.56 2.53
CA ALA A 75 26.47 -2.82 3.94
C ALA A 75 27.02 -1.70 4.82
N SER A 76 26.21 -1.23 5.76
CA SER A 76 26.53 -0.10 6.66
C SER A 76 25.76 -0.14 7.98
N ASP A 77 25.12 -1.27 8.31
CA ASP A 77 24.37 -1.48 9.55
C ASP A 77 24.83 -2.77 10.24
N LEU A 78 24.73 -2.83 11.57
CA LEU A 78 25.22 -4.02 12.30
C LEU A 78 24.28 -5.22 12.20
N ILE A 79 22.99 -4.99 11.94
CA ILE A 79 21.97 -6.05 11.93
C ILE A 79 22.18 -6.97 10.73
N GLY A 80 22.59 -6.43 9.59
CA GLY A 80 22.91 -7.19 8.38
C GLY A 80 24.28 -7.86 8.39
N LEU A 81 25.12 -7.66 9.42
CA LEU A 81 26.45 -8.25 9.48
C LEU A 81 26.47 -9.51 10.35
N GLU A 82 27.05 -10.59 9.81
CA GLU A 82 27.32 -11.83 10.54
C GLU A 82 28.83 -12.15 10.58
N GLY A 83 29.20 -13.19 11.34
CA GLY A 83 30.56 -13.73 11.30
C GLY A 83 31.61 -12.96 12.10
N ASN A 84 31.22 -12.37 13.23
CA ASN A 84 32.12 -11.71 14.18
C ASN A 84 32.95 -10.55 13.58
N ILE A 85 32.36 -9.78 12.66
CA ILE A 85 32.98 -8.54 12.16
C ILE A 85 32.99 -7.50 13.28
N ALA A 86 34.17 -7.20 13.81
CA ALA A 86 34.33 -6.16 14.82
C ALA A 86 34.25 -4.76 14.15
N PRO A 87 33.38 -3.84 14.62
CA PRO A 87 33.18 -2.54 13.96
C PRO A 87 34.45 -1.68 13.86
N ASP A 88 35.40 -1.86 14.78
CA ASP A 88 36.68 -1.16 14.80
C ASP A 88 37.72 -1.71 13.80
N LYS A 89 37.44 -2.86 13.17
CA LYS A 89 38.25 -3.41 12.06
C LYS A 89 37.73 -2.98 10.70
N VAL A 90 36.54 -2.38 10.61
CA VAL A 90 36.02 -1.87 9.34
C VAL A 90 36.73 -0.58 8.97
N ILE A 91 37.42 -0.58 7.83
CA ILE A 91 38.26 0.52 7.35
C ILE A 91 37.64 1.29 6.18
N GLU A 92 36.67 0.71 5.46
CA GLU A 92 35.97 1.37 4.37
C GLU A 92 34.54 0.81 4.25
N ILE A 93 33.60 1.70 3.90
CA ILE A 93 32.19 1.38 3.64
C ILE A 93 31.80 2.04 2.31
N ILE A 94 31.29 1.25 1.36
CA ILE A 94 30.69 1.73 0.11
C ILE A 94 29.25 1.24 0.08
N ASP A 95 28.28 2.14 0.20
CA ASP A 95 26.85 1.81 0.27
C ASP A 95 26.02 2.89 -0.45
N HIS A 96 24.76 2.60 -0.71
CA HIS A 96 23.81 3.51 -1.34
C HIS A 96 22.48 3.65 -0.57
N ARG A 97 22.35 2.94 0.56
CA ARG A 97 21.11 2.87 1.35
C ARG A 97 20.93 4.12 2.22
N LYS A 98 19.71 4.67 2.17
CA LYS A 98 19.34 5.89 2.93
C LYS A 98 19.37 5.69 4.44
N ILE A 99 18.95 4.52 4.91
CA ILE A 99 19.02 4.14 6.32
C ILE A 99 20.33 3.37 6.49
N ASN A 100 21.19 3.86 7.36
CA ASN A 100 22.50 3.28 7.67
C ASN A 100 22.87 3.55 9.14
N GLU A 101 23.87 2.83 9.63
CA GLU A 101 24.46 3.00 10.96
C GLU A 101 25.98 3.20 10.85
N ALA A 102 26.42 3.94 9.83
CA ALA A 102 27.84 4.09 9.49
C ALA A 102 28.66 4.72 10.65
N ASP A 103 28.01 5.48 11.52
CA ASP A 103 28.59 6.06 12.74
C ASP A 103 29.10 5.01 13.74
N LYS A 104 28.63 3.75 13.64
CA LYS A 104 29.08 2.64 14.49
C LYS A 104 30.44 2.06 14.08
N PHE A 105 31.02 2.51 12.95
CA PHE A 105 32.29 2.02 12.40
C PHE A 105 33.36 3.12 12.48
N PRO A 106 34.02 3.32 13.64
CA PRO A 106 34.77 4.54 13.94
C PRO A 106 36.05 4.74 13.10
N LYS A 107 36.55 3.70 12.43
CA LYS A 107 37.75 3.78 11.57
C LYS A 107 37.43 3.77 10.08
N ALA A 108 36.15 3.63 9.72
CA ALA A 108 35.76 3.47 8.34
C ALA A 108 35.84 4.80 7.57
N GLN A 109 36.46 4.78 6.40
CA GLN A 109 36.18 5.76 5.37
C GLN A 109 34.83 5.45 4.75
N VAL A 110 33.87 6.36 4.89
CA VAL A 110 32.47 6.11 4.52
C VAL A 110 32.12 6.83 3.23
N GLN A 111 31.67 6.07 2.22
CA GLN A 111 31.03 6.57 1.01
C GLN A 111 29.60 6.03 0.95
N ILE A 112 28.63 6.90 1.25
CA ILE A 112 27.20 6.57 1.12
C ILE A 112 26.53 7.64 0.26
N GLU A 113 26.10 7.25 -0.93
CA GLU A 113 25.49 8.15 -1.90
C GLU A 113 24.20 7.55 -2.45
N LEU A 114 23.13 8.35 -2.55
CA LEU A 114 21.80 7.88 -2.95
C LEU A 114 21.70 7.69 -4.48
N VAL A 115 22.48 6.73 -4.99
CA VAL A 115 22.40 6.18 -6.35
C VAL A 115 21.61 4.88 -6.36
N GLY A 116 21.30 4.36 -7.55
CA GLY A 116 20.49 3.17 -7.71
C GLY A 116 21.15 1.87 -7.22
N ALA A 117 22.48 1.81 -7.17
CA ALA A 117 23.23 0.64 -6.71
C ALA A 117 24.61 1.01 -6.15
N ALA A 118 25.13 0.26 -5.17
CA ALA A 118 26.52 0.38 -4.71
C ALA A 118 27.51 0.06 -5.85
N ALA A 119 27.15 -0.84 -6.76
CA ALA A 119 27.89 -1.12 -7.99
C ALA A 119 28.14 0.12 -8.86
N THR A 120 27.25 1.12 -8.85
CA THR A 120 27.45 2.39 -9.55
C THR A 120 28.66 3.13 -9.00
N LEU A 121 28.80 3.19 -7.67
CA LEU A 121 29.93 3.86 -7.00
C LEU A 121 31.25 3.16 -7.30
N ILE A 122 31.24 1.82 -7.38
CA ILE A 122 32.43 1.04 -7.71
C ILE A 122 32.83 1.24 -9.18
N ALA A 123 31.87 1.25 -10.11
CA ALA A 123 32.13 1.56 -11.52
C ALA A 123 32.76 2.95 -11.68
N GLU A 124 32.20 3.96 -11.00
CA GLU A 124 32.75 5.31 -10.97
C GLU A 124 34.17 5.34 -10.40
N LYS A 125 34.51 4.48 -9.43
CA LYS A 125 35.86 4.39 -8.87
C LYS A 125 36.89 3.91 -9.89
N PHE A 126 36.54 2.94 -10.75
CA PHE A 126 37.39 2.57 -11.90
C PHE A 126 37.55 3.75 -12.87
N MET A 127 36.44 4.41 -13.23
CA MET A 127 36.42 5.54 -14.16
C MET A 127 37.31 6.70 -13.70
N GLN A 128 37.07 7.19 -12.47
CA GLN A 128 37.71 8.38 -11.92
C GLN A 128 39.21 8.20 -11.69
N ASN A 129 39.64 6.96 -11.39
CA ASN A 129 41.05 6.64 -11.16
C ASN A 129 41.77 6.14 -12.43
N ASN A 130 41.06 6.12 -13.57
CA ASN A 130 41.58 5.62 -14.84
C ASN A 130 42.20 4.21 -14.71
N VAL A 131 41.55 3.35 -13.91
CA VAL A 131 41.93 1.94 -13.73
C VAL A 131 41.12 1.14 -14.74
N GLU A 132 41.80 0.38 -15.59
CA GLU A 132 41.13 -0.52 -16.54
C GLU A 132 40.27 -1.54 -15.79
N ILE A 133 39.05 -1.80 -16.23
CA ILE A 133 38.15 -2.81 -15.65
C ILE A 133 38.14 -4.08 -16.51
N SER A 134 38.11 -5.26 -15.89
CA SER A 134 37.94 -6.51 -16.62
C SER A 134 36.54 -6.70 -17.16
N GLU A 135 36.39 -7.50 -18.22
CA GLU A 135 35.09 -7.92 -18.74
C GLU A 135 34.22 -8.57 -17.64
N LYS A 136 34.83 -9.36 -16.74
CA LYS A 136 34.13 -9.99 -15.61
C LYS A 136 33.50 -8.95 -14.69
N SER A 137 34.29 -7.99 -14.22
CA SER A 137 33.79 -6.94 -13.31
C SER A 137 32.81 -6.02 -14.02
N ALA A 138 33.00 -5.76 -15.32
CA ALA A 138 32.03 -5.00 -16.09
C ALA A 138 30.68 -5.71 -16.21
N THR A 139 30.67 -7.03 -16.46
CA THR A 139 29.45 -7.85 -16.44
C THR A 139 28.78 -7.80 -15.07
N LEU A 140 29.54 -8.00 -13.99
CA LEU A 140 29.03 -8.06 -12.61
C LEU A 140 28.39 -6.73 -12.20
N LEU A 141 29.11 -5.61 -12.36
CA LEU A 141 28.61 -4.28 -12.02
C LEU A 141 27.40 -3.89 -12.88
N SER A 142 27.43 -4.17 -14.19
CA SER A 142 26.28 -3.88 -15.06
C SER A 142 25.04 -4.67 -14.62
N SER A 143 25.21 -5.94 -14.25
CA SER A 143 24.11 -6.79 -13.81
C SER A 143 23.51 -6.33 -12.49
N ALA A 144 24.35 -5.93 -11.52
CA ALA A 144 23.93 -5.37 -10.25
C ALA A 144 23.14 -4.06 -10.42
N ILE A 145 23.66 -3.12 -11.24
CA ILE A 145 22.98 -1.86 -11.51
C ILE A 145 21.62 -2.11 -12.18
N ILE A 146 21.56 -3.01 -13.18
CA ILE A 146 20.30 -3.39 -13.83
C ILE A 146 19.31 -3.97 -12.81
N SER A 147 19.77 -4.83 -11.88
CA SER A 147 18.89 -5.45 -10.87
C SER A 147 18.31 -4.41 -9.90
N ASN A 148 19.16 -3.60 -9.26
CA ASN A 148 18.74 -2.68 -8.19
C ASN A 148 17.95 -1.47 -8.74
N THR A 149 18.18 -1.10 -9.99
CA THR A 149 17.41 -0.03 -10.66
C THR A 149 16.14 -0.53 -11.35
N LEU A 150 15.82 -1.83 -11.27
CA LEU A 150 14.68 -2.42 -12.00
C LEU A 150 14.76 -2.15 -13.51
N ASN A 151 15.93 -2.37 -14.10
CA ASN A 151 16.27 -1.96 -15.46
C ASN A 151 15.99 -0.46 -15.69
N PHE A 152 16.46 0.37 -14.77
CA PHE A 152 16.31 1.83 -14.76
C PHE A 152 14.86 2.35 -14.70
N LYS A 153 13.92 1.52 -14.25
CA LYS A 153 12.50 1.88 -14.05
C LYS A 153 12.17 2.11 -12.57
N GLY A 154 13.06 1.70 -11.66
CA GLY A 154 12.88 1.81 -10.22
C GLY A 154 12.97 3.25 -9.75
N GLY A 155 12.22 3.60 -8.70
CA GLY A 155 12.15 4.97 -8.18
C GLY A 155 13.45 5.50 -7.54
N VAL A 156 14.45 4.64 -7.36
CA VAL A 156 15.79 4.98 -6.84
C VAL A 156 16.82 5.23 -7.95
N THR A 157 16.45 5.01 -9.21
CA THR A 157 17.35 5.18 -10.36
C THR A 157 17.78 6.63 -10.53
N THR A 158 19.06 6.84 -10.82
CA THR A 158 19.69 8.13 -11.12
C THR A 158 20.37 8.12 -12.50
N ASP A 159 20.71 9.30 -13.01
CA ASP A 159 21.46 9.42 -14.27
C ASP A 159 22.89 8.84 -14.16
N ARG A 160 23.45 8.79 -12.95
CA ARG A 160 24.74 8.17 -12.67
C ARG A 160 24.71 6.67 -12.94
N ASP A 161 23.62 5.99 -12.60
CA ASP A 161 23.45 4.56 -12.88
C ASP A 161 23.46 4.28 -14.39
N ARG A 162 22.77 5.15 -15.17
CA ARG A 162 22.75 5.05 -16.63
C ARG A 162 24.13 5.29 -17.23
N ALA A 163 24.81 6.35 -16.77
CA ALA A 163 26.15 6.70 -17.23
C ALA A 163 27.18 5.62 -16.88
N ALA A 164 27.07 5.01 -15.70
CA ALA A 164 27.94 3.89 -15.30
C ALA A 164 27.73 2.68 -16.21
N VAL A 165 26.48 2.25 -16.46
CA VAL A 165 26.22 1.12 -17.36
C VAL A 165 26.60 1.43 -18.82
N GLU A 166 26.38 2.66 -19.29
CA GLU A 166 26.85 3.10 -20.59
C GLU A 166 28.38 3.00 -20.68
N TRP A 167 29.11 3.45 -19.66
CA TRP A 167 30.57 3.31 -19.63
C TRP A 167 31.01 1.84 -19.60
N LEU A 168 30.41 1.01 -18.76
CA LEU A 168 30.70 -0.43 -18.65
C LEU A 168 30.43 -1.18 -19.96
N SER A 169 29.49 -0.70 -20.78
CA SER A 169 29.14 -1.30 -22.06
C SER A 169 30.29 -1.31 -23.09
N HIS A 170 31.29 -0.43 -22.93
CA HIS A 170 32.52 -0.44 -23.74
C HIS A 170 33.40 -1.66 -23.46
N TYR A 171 33.31 -2.25 -22.26
CA TYR A 171 34.06 -3.43 -21.86
C TYR A 171 33.24 -4.71 -22.01
N ARG A 172 31.94 -4.64 -21.74
CA ARG A 172 31.00 -5.74 -21.94
C ARG A 172 29.62 -5.24 -22.34
N GLN A 173 29.21 -5.56 -23.57
CA GLN A 173 27.81 -5.40 -23.96
C GLN A 173 26.97 -6.56 -23.41
N MET A 174 25.96 -6.23 -22.63
CA MET A 174 25.01 -7.19 -22.11
C MET A 174 24.00 -7.57 -23.21
N PRO A 175 23.57 -8.85 -23.29
CA PRO A 175 22.50 -9.24 -24.21
C PRO A 175 21.23 -8.39 -23.99
N ALA A 176 20.53 -8.04 -25.07
CA ALA A 176 19.37 -7.14 -24.99
C ALA A 176 18.25 -7.66 -24.05
N ASP A 177 18.04 -8.97 -24.02
CA ASP A 177 17.04 -9.61 -23.15
C ASP A 177 17.60 -10.04 -21.78
N PHE A 178 18.88 -9.73 -21.48
CA PHE A 178 19.51 -10.19 -20.24
C PHE A 178 18.77 -9.75 -18.98
N TRP A 179 18.25 -8.51 -18.95
CA TRP A 179 17.47 -8.03 -17.82
C TRP A 179 16.24 -8.91 -17.57
N ARG A 180 15.55 -9.39 -18.62
CA ARG A 180 14.39 -10.30 -18.46
C ARG A 180 14.80 -11.60 -17.79
N GLU A 181 15.92 -12.18 -18.25
CA GLU A 181 16.44 -13.43 -17.68
C GLU A 181 16.84 -13.24 -16.21
N LEU A 182 17.50 -12.12 -15.90
CA LEU A 182 17.89 -11.74 -14.53
C LEU A 182 16.68 -11.58 -13.61
N PHE A 183 15.67 -10.83 -14.05
CA PHE A 183 14.45 -10.63 -13.26
C PHE A 183 13.60 -11.89 -13.16
N SER A 184 13.61 -12.77 -14.17
CA SER A 184 12.97 -14.08 -14.09
C SER A 184 13.62 -14.94 -13.01
N ALA A 185 14.95 -14.95 -12.91
CA ALA A 185 15.66 -15.63 -11.82
C ALA A 185 15.35 -15.00 -10.44
N LYS A 186 15.31 -13.67 -10.35
CA LYS A 186 14.93 -12.92 -9.13
C LYS A 186 13.48 -13.20 -8.69
N SER A 187 12.59 -13.38 -9.67
CA SER A 187 11.14 -13.55 -9.47
C SER A 187 10.73 -15.00 -9.21
N ASN A 188 11.69 -15.91 -9.00
CA ASN A 188 11.40 -17.27 -8.57
C ASN A 188 10.91 -17.30 -7.11
N LEU A 189 9.62 -17.05 -6.95
CA LEU A 189 8.93 -17.02 -5.65
C LEU A 189 8.48 -18.41 -5.19
N ALA A 190 8.98 -19.50 -5.78
CA ALA A 190 8.50 -20.86 -5.51
C ALA A 190 8.51 -21.24 -4.01
N GLY A 191 7.50 -22.02 -3.60
CA GLY A 191 7.37 -22.51 -2.23
C GLY A 191 7.21 -21.36 -1.22
N PRO A 192 7.92 -21.39 -0.07
CA PRO A 192 7.73 -20.43 1.03
C PRO A 192 8.15 -19.00 0.69
N LYS A 193 9.01 -18.82 -0.34
CA LYS A 193 9.56 -17.52 -0.74
C LYS A 193 8.48 -16.49 -1.10
N LEU A 194 7.33 -16.93 -1.62
CA LEU A 194 6.21 -16.03 -1.90
C LEU A 194 5.65 -15.40 -0.62
N ALA A 195 5.40 -16.20 0.41
CA ALA A 195 4.90 -15.70 1.68
C ALA A 195 5.92 -14.77 2.35
N GLU A 196 7.19 -15.15 2.37
CA GLU A 196 8.28 -14.32 2.88
C GLU A 196 8.39 -12.97 2.15
N ARG A 197 8.24 -12.97 0.81
CA ARG A 197 8.28 -11.74 0.02
C ARG A 197 7.09 -10.82 0.29
N ILE A 198 5.91 -11.41 0.48
CA ILE A 198 4.68 -10.69 0.85
C ILE A 198 4.86 -10.04 2.22
N GLU A 199 5.33 -10.81 3.22
CA GLU A 199 5.53 -10.34 4.59
C GLU A 199 6.64 -9.27 4.67
N GLY A 200 7.73 -9.44 3.91
CA GLY A 200 8.89 -8.55 3.92
C GLY A 200 8.63 -7.14 3.39
N ASP A 201 7.63 -6.96 2.52
CA ASP A 201 7.20 -5.63 2.02
C ASP A 201 5.71 -5.39 2.28
N PHE A 202 5.28 -5.83 3.46
CA PHE A 202 3.98 -5.50 4.02
C PHE A 202 4.09 -4.26 4.90
N ALA A 203 3.12 -3.34 4.77
CA ALA A 203 2.95 -2.23 5.69
C ALA A 203 1.47 -2.06 6.04
N TRP A 204 1.20 -1.63 7.27
CA TRP A 204 -0.16 -1.31 7.71
C TRP A 204 -0.28 0.11 8.25
N PHE A 205 -1.48 0.68 8.13
CA PHE A 205 -1.79 2.07 8.46
C PHE A 205 -3.13 2.17 9.17
N VAL A 206 -3.36 3.28 9.87
CA VAL A 206 -4.68 3.66 10.38
C VAL A 206 -5.16 4.89 9.63
N LEU A 207 -6.22 4.75 8.81
CA LEU A 207 -6.80 5.84 8.01
C LEU A 207 -8.31 5.89 8.25
N GLY A 208 -8.87 7.06 8.54
CA GLY A 208 -10.31 7.19 8.82
C GLY A 208 -10.82 6.27 9.94
N GLY A 209 -9.98 5.95 10.94
CA GLY A 209 -10.30 5.03 12.02
C GLY A 209 -10.24 3.53 11.67
N ARG A 210 -9.77 3.18 10.46
CA ARG A 210 -9.65 1.79 9.99
C ARG A 210 -8.20 1.36 9.84
N ARG A 211 -7.90 0.11 10.19
CA ARG A 211 -6.61 -0.53 10.00
C ARG A 211 -6.54 -1.17 8.61
N ILE A 212 -5.55 -0.77 7.82
CA ILE A 212 -5.41 -1.19 6.42
C ILE A 212 -4.03 -1.78 6.20
N GLY A 213 -3.97 -3.00 5.65
CA GLY A 213 -2.73 -3.67 5.25
C GLY A 213 -2.50 -3.63 3.75
N ILE A 214 -1.26 -3.34 3.34
CA ILE A 214 -0.85 -3.29 1.94
C ILE A 214 0.49 -4.02 1.77
N ALA A 215 0.45 -5.20 1.14
CA ALA A 215 1.65 -5.87 0.63
C ALA A 215 2.05 -5.27 -0.72
N GLN A 216 3.34 -5.07 -0.96
CA GLN A 216 3.86 -4.63 -2.25
C GLN A 216 4.89 -5.62 -2.79
N ILE A 217 4.78 -5.97 -4.08
CA ILE A 217 5.76 -6.81 -4.78
C ILE A 217 6.09 -6.15 -6.10
N GLU A 218 7.37 -6.05 -6.44
CA GLU A 218 7.86 -5.57 -7.73
C GLU A 218 8.51 -6.73 -8.48
N MET A 219 8.01 -7.05 -9.68
CA MET A 219 8.46 -8.21 -10.43
C MET A 219 8.19 -8.09 -11.95
N ILE A 220 8.70 -9.08 -12.69
CA ILE A 220 8.29 -9.41 -14.06
C ILE A 220 7.55 -10.74 -14.01
N GLY A 221 6.50 -10.91 -14.82
CA GLY A 221 5.70 -12.13 -14.86
C GLY A 221 4.63 -12.17 -13.77
N ALA A 222 4.12 -11.02 -13.36
CA ALA A 222 3.07 -10.92 -12.34
C ALA A 222 1.79 -11.66 -12.76
N ASP A 223 1.46 -11.71 -14.06
CA ASP A 223 0.33 -12.49 -14.58
C ASP A 223 0.45 -13.98 -14.29
N GLU A 224 1.63 -14.56 -14.52
CA GLU A 224 1.89 -15.97 -14.22
C GLU A 224 1.73 -16.23 -12.72
N LEU A 225 2.38 -15.42 -11.87
CA LEU A 225 2.26 -15.54 -10.41
C LEU A 225 0.79 -15.51 -9.95
N ILE A 226 0.00 -14.59 -10.49
CA ILE A 226 -1.39 -14.40 -10.07
C ILE A 226 -2.27 -15.53 -10.57
N SER A 227 -2.11 -15.93 -11.83
CA SER A 227 -2.87 -17.03 -12.42
C SER A 227 -2.62 -18.35 -11.71
N GLU A 228 -1.37 -18.63 -11.33
CA GLU A 228 -0.97 -19.91 -10.74
C GLU A 228 -1.10 -19.95 -9.22
N ARG A 229 -0.87 -18.82 -8.53
CA ARG A 229 -0.63 -18.80 -7.06
C ARG A 229 -1.45 -17.77 -6.30
N SER A 230 -2.50 -17.21 -6.91
CA SER A 230 -3.46 -16.33 -6.23
C SER A 230 -3.99 -16.87 -4.91
N ASN A 231 -4.25 -18.17 -4.81
CA ASN A 231 -4.72 -18.80 -3.56
C ASN A 231 -3.70 -18.69 -2.42
N GLU A 232 -2.41 -18.75 -2.70
CA GLU A 232 -1.35 -18.61 -1.69
C GLU A 232 -1.19 -17.16 -1.26
N ILE A 233 -1.33 -16.23 -2.21
CA ILE A 233 -1.39 -14.78 -1.93
C ILE A 233 -2.54 -14.50 -0.97
N LEU A 234 -3.76 -14.95 -1.30
CA LEU A 234 -4.94 -14.72 -0.47
C LEU A 234 -4.80 -15.31 0.93
N LYS A 235 -4.28 -16.54 1.06
CA LYS A 235 -4.00 -17.14 2.38
C LYS A 235 -3.05 -16.29 3.23
N SER A 236 -2.03 -15.71 2.61
CA SER A 236 -1.07 -14.83 3.29
C SER A 236 -1.74 -13.53 3.74
N LEU A 237 -2.56 -12.93 2.87
CA LEU A 237 -3.35 -11.73 3.19
C LEU A 237 -4.37 -11.99 4.32
N ASP A 238 -5.08 -13.12 4.29
CA ASP A 238 -6.07 -13.48 5.32
C ASP A 238 -5.44 -13.73 6.68
N LYS A 239 -4.27 -14.39 6.70
CA LYS A 239 -3.47 -14.57 7.92
C LYS A 239 -3.07 -13.22 8.49
N MET A 240 -2.47 -12.33 7.69
CA MET A 240 -2.08 -10.99 8.14
C MET A 240 -3.27 -10.14 8.60
N LYS A 241 -4.42 -10.24 7.91
CA LYS A 241 -5.66 -9.57 8.31
C LYS A 241 -6.09 -9.99 9.71
N THR A 242 -6.03 -11.28 10.00
CA THR A 242 -6.41 -11.86 11.29
C THR A 242 -5.40 -11.49 12.37
N ASP A 243 -4.11 -11.75 12.13
CA ASP A 243 -3.03 -11.56 13.12
C ASP A 243 -2.87 -10.10 13.54
N LEU A 244 -3.09 -9.16 12.60
CA LEU A 244 -2.96 -7.72 12.85
C LEU A 244 -4.30 -7.01 13.08
N ASN A 245 -5.41 -7.76 13.12
CA ASN A 245 -6.78 -7.24 13.27
C ASN A 245 -7.08 -6.08 12.29
N LEU A 246 -6.87 -6.33 10.99
CA LEU A 246 -7.03 -5.33 9.93
C LEU A 246 -8.46 -5.31 9.41
N ASP A 247 -8.99 -4.12 9.16
CA ASP A 247 -10.30 -3.93 8.53
C ASP A 247 -10.23 -4.23 7.03
N LEU A 248 -9.16 -3.75 6.36
CA LEU A 248 -8.92 -3.89 4.92
C LEU A 248 -7.54 -4.48 4.65
N VAL A 249 -7.41 -5.29 3.61
CA VAL A 249 -6.12 -5.88 3.20
C VAL A 249 -6.08 -6.13 1.70
N PHE A 250 -4.96 -5.84 1.05
CA PHE A 250 -4.71 -6.21 -0.34
C PHE A 250 -3.22 -6.29 -0.65
N GLN A 251 -2.89 -6.94 -1.77
CA GLN A 251 -1.56 -6.90 -2.37
C GLN A 251 -1.57 -6.01 -3.62
N ASN A 252 -0.53 -5.19 -3.75
CA ASN A 252 -0.20 -4.43 -4.95
C ASN A 252 1.04 -5.04 -5.62
N THR A 253 0.85 -5.78 -6.70
CA THR A 253 1.94 -6.35 -7.51
C THR A 253 2.23 -5.42 -8.69
N ILE A 254 3.45 -4.94 -8.79
CA ILE A 254 3.93 -4.03 -9.83
C ILE A 254 4.60 -4.87 -10.92
N GLU A 255 4.02 -4.85 -12.12
CA GLU A 255 4.54 -5.51 -13.31
C GLU A 255 5.42 -4.55 -14.11
N LEU A 256 6.73 -4.70 -13.93
CA LEU A 256 7.74 -3.77 -14.43
C LEU A 256 7.88 -3.78 -15.95
N GLU A 257 7.60 -4.92 -16.61
CA GLU A 257 7.71 -5.01 -18.05
C GLU A 257 6.52 -4.32 -18.74
N LYS A 258 5.30 -4.65 -18.30
CA LYS A 258 4.06 -4.18 -18.91
C LYS A 258 3.64 -2.78 -18.39
N GLY A 259 4.31 -2.26 -17.36
CA GLY A 259 4.06 -0.91 -16.85
C GLY A 259 2.71 -0.77 -16.15
N LYS A 260 2.25 -1.83 -15.49
CA LYS A 260 0.93 -1.90 -14.85
C LYS A 260 1.00 -2.51 -13.46
N ASN A 261 -0.11 -2.45 -12.75
CA ASN A 261 -0.27 -3.11 -11.47
C ASN A 261 -1.36 -4.17 -11.53
N TYR A 262 -1.19 -5.16 -10.68
CA TYR A 262 -2.22 -6.11 -10.32
C TYR A 262 -2.53 -5.96 -8.85
N ILE A 263 -3.82 -5.80 -8.53
CA ILE A 263 -4.30 -5.56 -7.18
C ILE A 263 -5.16 -6.73 -6.76
N ILE A 264 -4.76 -7.40 -5.68
CA ILE A 264 -5.31 -8.70 -5.30
C ILE A 264 -5.91 -8.62 -3.91
N THR A 265 -7.18 -8.98 -3.78
CA THR A 265 -7.86 -9.13 -2.49
C THR A 265 -9.13 -9.99 -2.62
N ALA A 266 -9.47 -10.73 -1.57
CA ALA A 266 -10.77 -11.39 -1.44
C ALA A 266 -11.80 -10.52 -0.71
N ASP A 267 -11.37 -9.44 -0.06
CA ASP A 267 -12.24 -8.61 0.78
C ASP A 267 -13.12 -7.68 -0.07
N GLU A 268 -14.43 -7.93 -0.06
CA GLU A 268 -15.40 -7.18 -0.88
C GLU A 268 -15.42 -5.69 -0.59
N LEU A 269 -15.25 -5.29 0.68
CA LEU A 269 -15.20 -3.88 1.05
C LEU A 269 -13.94 -3.20 0.47
N THR A 270 -12.79 -3.88 0.54
CA THR A 270 -11.54 -3.44 -0.08
C THR A 270 -11.70 -3.32 -1.59
N LYS A 271 -12.35 -4.29 -2.27
CA LYS A 271 -12.62 -4.20 -3.72
C LYS A 271 -13.42 -2.96 -4.09
N ILE A 272 -14.49 -2.68 -3.34
CA ILE A 272 -15.35 -1.51 -3.56
C ILE A 272 -14.56 -0.20 -3.43
N ILE A 273 -13.80 -0.05 -2.35
CA ILE A 273 -13.01 1.16 -2.10
C ILE A 273 -11.94 1.34 -3.18
N LEU A 274 -11.19 0.28 -3.52
CA LEU A 274 -10.13 0.36 -4.52
C LEU A 274 -10.64 0.62 -5.93
N THR A 275 -11.77 0.01 -6.31
CA THR A 275 -12.46 0.27 -7.59
C THR A 275 -12.71 1.77 -7.79
N ARG A 276 -13.15 2.45 -6.73
CA ARG A 276 -13.46 3.88 -6.76
C ARG A 276 -12.20 4.75 -6.82
N ILE A 277 -11.27 4.58 -5.87
CA ILE A 277 -10.12 5.49 -5.76
C ILE A 277 -9.11 5.29 -6.90
N LEU A 278 -8.98 4.07 -7.44
CA LEU A 278 -8.04 3.76 -8.51
C LEU A 278 -8.72 3.69 -9.89
N LYS A 279 -10.06 3.79 -9.94
CA LYS A 279 -10.85 3.69 -11.17
C LYS A 279 -10.62 2.37 -11.93
N VAL A 280 -10.39 1.29 -11.19
CA VAL A 280 -10.13 -0.07 -11.72
C VAL A 280 -11.37 -0.94 -11.64
N LYS A 281 -11.40 -2.06 -12.36
CA LYS A 281 -12.45 -3.09 -12.23
C LYS A 281 -11.86 -4.40 -11.75
N PHE A 282 -12.45 -4.98 -10.72
CA PHE A 282 -12.10 -6.32 -10.25
C PHE A 282 -12.76 -7.40 -11.12
N VAL A 283 -11.97 -8.34 -11.59
CA VAL A 283 -12.41 -9.62 -12.16
C VAL A 283 -12.07 -10.71 -11.14
N GLY A 284 -13.08 -11.21 -10.44
CA GLY A 284 -12.89 -12.12 -9.31
C GLY A 284 -12.19 -11.44 -8.13
N ILE A 285 -10.92 -11.75 -7.92
CA ILE A 285 -10.10 -11.25 -6.82
C ILE A 285 -9.04 -10.23 -7.26
N CYS A 286 -8.91 -10.01 -8.57
CA CYS A 286 -7.82 -9.23 -9.16
C CYS A 286 -8.36 -8.04 -9.95
N ALA A 287 -7.71 -6.89 -9.85
CA ALA A 287 -7.91 -5.74 -10.71
C ALA A 287 -6.59 -5.32 -11.36
N GLU A 288 -6.65 -4.76 -12.56
CA GLU A 288 -5.49 -4.25 -13.29
C GLU A 288 -5.55 -2.72 -13.41
N THR A 289 -4.40 -2.05 -13.36
CA THR A 289 -4.27 -0.62 -13.67
C THR A 289 -3.68 -0.42 -15.07
N GLU A 290 -3.92 0.75 -15.66
CA GLU A 290 -3.27 1.16 -16.93
C GLU A 290 -1.91 1.84 -16.71
N SER A 291 -1.54 2.13 -15.47
CA SER A 291 -0.31 2.82 -15.11
C SER A 291 0.31 2.29 -13.83
N LEU A 292 1.63 2.40 -13.72
CA LEU A 292 2.38 2.07 -12.52
C LEU A 292 1.95 2.93 -11.32
N ILE A 293 1.54 2.28 -10.23
CA ILE A 293 1.19 2.95 -8.98
C ILE A 293 1.83 2.26 -7.77
N MET A 294 2.52 3.04 -6.94
CA MET A 294 3.18 2.54 -5.74
C MET A 294 2.25 2.65 -4.52
N ARG A 295 2.49 1.88 -3.46
CA ARG A 295 1.81 2.02 -2.15
C ARG A 295 1.81 3.48 -1.67
N LYS A 296 2.92 4.20 -1.84
CA LYS A 296 3.05 5.64 -1.49
C LYS A 296 2.07 6.56 -2.23
N GLN A 297 1.56 6.15 -3.40
CA GLN A 297 0.55 6.88 -4.17
C GLN A 297 -0.87 6.39 -3.85
N ILE A 298 -1.04 5.10 -3.51
CA ILE A 298 -2.35 4.54 -3.12
C ILE A 298 -2.79 5.06 -1.74
N VAL A 299 -1.86 5.15 -0.77
CA VAL A 299 -2.17 5.54 0.62
C VAL A 299 -2.84 6.92 0.74
N PRO A 300 -2.36 7.99 0.07
CA PRO A 300 -3.04 9.28 0.07
C PRO A 300 -4.48 9.22 -0.46
N LEU A 301 -4.73 8.45 -1.53
CA LEU A 301 -6.07 8.29 -2.11
C LEU A 301 -7.01 7.54 -1.16
N LEU A 302 -6.51 6.50 -0.49
CA LEU A 302 -7.25 5.80 0.56
C LEU A 302 -7.59 6.74 1.71
N LYS A 303 -6.63 7.58 2.11
CA LYS A 303 -6.81 8.53 3.21
C LYS A 303 -7.93 9.52 2.88
N GLU A 304 -7.86 10.17 1.73
CA GLU A 304 -8.88 11.13 1.27
C GLU A 304 -10.27 10.50 1.27
N GLU A 305 -10.38 9.28 0.74
CA GLU A 305 -11.67 8.60 0.64
C GLU A 305 -12.23 8.16 2.00
N LEU A 306 -11.39 7.62 2.88
CA LEU A 306 -11.85 7.09 4.17
C LEU A 306 -12.05 8.16 5.24
N GLU A 307 -11.40 9.33 5.09
CA GLU A 307 -11.59 10.48 5.97
C GLU A 307 -12.70 11.42 5.49
N LYS A 308 -13.26 11.16 4.29
CA LYS A 308 -14.42 11.91 3.79
C LYS A 308 -15.65 11.63 4.65
N GLU A 309 -16.23 12.68 5.21
CA GLU A 309 -17.50 12.63 5.94
C GLU A 309 -18.65 12.99 5.00
N TYR A 310 -19.44 11.98 4.61
CA TYR A 310 -20.66 12.20 3.84
C TYR A 310 -21.73 12.80 4.74
N GLN A 311 -22.35 13.89 4.29
CA GLN A 311 -23.46 14.50 5.01
C GLN A 311 -24.79 13.91 4.53
N GLY A 312 -25.83 14.02 5.36
CA GLY A 312 -27.18 13.65 5.00
C GLY A 312 -28.19 14.18 6.01
N ILE A 313 -29.42 13.68 5.91
CA ILE A 313 -30.56 14.18 6.67
C ILE A 313 -31.35 13.05 7.32
N ILE A 314 -32.00 13.37 8.44
CA ILE A 314 -33.11 12.62 9.02
C ILE A 314 -34.27 13.59 9.14
N ALA A 315 -35.39 13.28 8.50
CA ALA A 315 -36.59 14.08 8.49
C ALA A 315 -37.59 13.54 9.51
N LEU A 316 -37.75 14.25 10.63
CA LEU A 316 -38.67 13.90 11.70
C LEU A 316 -39.91 14.78 11.57
N PHE A 317 -40.95 14.21 10.97
CA PHE A 317 -42.23 14.88 10.83
C PHE A 317 -43.04 14.72 12.11
N TYR A 318 -43.67 15.80 12.56
CA TYR A 318 -44.63 15.78 13.65
C TYR A 318 -45.89 16.56 13.27
N ARG A 319 -47.02 16.19 13.86
CA ARG A 319 -48.28 16.95 13.74
C ARG A 319 -48.96 17.04 15.09
N GLU A 320 -49.71 18.11 15.30
CA GLU A 320 -50.50 18.33 16.50
C GLU A 320 -51.98 18.47 16.16
N THR A 321 -52.80 17.56 16.69
CA THR A 321 -54.26 17.59 16.50
C THR A 321 -54.92 17.46 17.86
N ASP A 322 -55.75 18.43 18.25
CA ASP A 322 -56.50 18.42 19.51
C ASP A 322 -55.64 18.15 20.78
N GLY A 323 -54.41 18.66 20.78
CA GLY A 323 -53.46 18.52 21.90
C GLY A 323 -52.70 17.19 21.92
N LEU A 324 -52.92 16.31 20.95
CA LEU A 324 -52.15 15.09 20.73
C LEU A 324 -51.06 15.34 19.70
N ARG A 325 -49.83 14.95 20.03
CA ARG A 325 -48.67 15.02 19.13
C ARG A 325 -48.34 13.64 18.60
N GLU A 326 -48.27 13.53 17.28
CA GLU A 326 -47.92 12.30 16.58
C GLU A 326 -46.73 12.54 15.67
N PHE A 327 -45.99 11.47 15.40
CA PHE A 327 -44.77 11.48 14.59
C PHE A 327 -44.88 10.48 13.45
N LEU A 328 -44.30 10.84 12.31
CA LEU A 328 -44.31 9.98 11.13
C LEU A 328 -43.20 8.94 11.22
N VAL A 329 -43.57 7.67 11.09
CA VAL A 329 -42.63 6.55 10.96
C VAL A 329 -42.89 5.86 9.63
N VAL A 330 -41.80 5.47 8.97
CA VAL A 330 -41.81 4.82 7.66
C VAL A 330 -41.20 3.42 7.74
N LYS A 331 -41.73 2.51 6.92
CA LYS A 331 -41.25 1.13 6.83
C LYS A 331 -40.60 0.88 5.48
N ASN A 332 -39.33 0.48 5.50
CA ASN A 332 -38.59 0.14 4.29
C ASN A 332 -39.18 -1.12 3.63
N ALA A 333 -39.54 -1.02 2.35
CA ALA A 333 -40.22 -2.08 1.61
C ALA A 333 -39.39 -3.35 1.37
N VAL A 334 -38.06 -3.22 1.42
CA VAL A 334 -37.08 -4.29 1.14
C VAL A 334 -36.65 -4.97 2.44
N THR A 335 -36.27 -4.18 3.44
CA THR A 335 -35.71 -4.69 4.70
C THR A 335 -36.76 -4.92 5.78
N GLY A 336 -37.92 -4.25 5.67
CA GLY A 336 -38.95 -4.24 6.72
C GLY A 336 -38.62 -3.37 7.93
N ASN A 337 -37.47 -2.68 7.92
CA ASN A 337 -37.04 -1.82 9.02
C ASN A 337 -37.95 -0.59 9.16
N MET A 338 -38.27 -0.25 10.40
CA MET A 338 -39.02 0.95 10.77
C MET A 338 -38.03 2.05 11.14
N SER A 339 -38.12 3.20 10.47
CA SER A 339 -37.25 4.36 10.67
C SER A 339 -37.99 5.67 10.36
N PHE A 340 -37.23 6.76 10.31
CA PHE A 340 -37.67 8.03 9.72
C PHE A 340 -37.21 8.12 8.26
N VAL A 341 -37.73 9.12 7.54
CA VAL A 341 -37.23 9.49 6.20
C VAL A 341 -35.79 9.95 6.33
N ALA A 342 -34.88 9.36 5.56
CA ALA A 342 -33.45 9.63 5.71
C ALA A 342 -32.65 9.35 4.44
N GLY A 343 -31.78 10.29 4.08
CA GLY A 343 -30.99 10.19 2.86
C GLY A 343 -29.69 10.95 2.94
N ALA A 344 -28.77 10.61 2.05
CA ALA A 344 -27.46 11.23 2.00
C ALA A 344 -27.45 12.35 0.95
N GLN A 345 -26.62 13.36 1.17
CA GLN A 345 -26.45 14.46 0.25
C GLN A 345 -25.77 13.94 -1.04
N GLU A 346 -26.41 14.19 -2.17
CA GLU A 346 -25.86 13.89 -3.50
C GLU A 346 -25.06 15.08 -4.03
N ASP A 347 -24.15 14.85 -4.98
CA ASP A 347 -23.24 15.89 -5.49
C ASP A 347 -23.97 17.09 -6.14
N PHE A 348 -25.22 16.91 -6.56
CA PHE A 348 -26.05 17.96 -7.14
C PHE A 348 -26.91 18.72 -6.10
N ASP A 349 -27.00 18.24 -4.85
CA ASP A 349 -27.70 18.92 -3.78
C ASP A 349 -26.83 20.06 -3.23
N ARG A 350 -27.28 21.32 -3.35
CA ARG A 350 -26.48 22.48 -2.92
C ARG A 350 -26.43 22.64 -1.41
N THR A 351 -27.49 22.23 -0.72
CA THR A 351 -27.64 22.33 0.73
C THR A 351 -28.33 21.07 1.29
N LEU A 352 -28.21 20.84 2.60
CA LEU A 352 -28.96 19.75 3.27
C LEU A 352 -30.48 19.96 3.23
N VAL A 353 -30.95 21.20 3.09
CA VAL A 353 -32.39 21.46 2.88
C VAL A 353 -32.84 21.02 1.49
N ASP A 354 -31.98 21.12 0.47
CA ASP A 354 -32.27 20.57 -0.86
C ASP A 354 -32.35 19.04 -0.82
N THR A 355 -31.39 18.40 -0.13
CA THR A 355 -31.43 16.94 0.14
C THR A 355 -32.73 16.56 0.86
N LEU A 356 -33.09 17.28 1.93
CA LEU A 356 -34.31 17.04 2.69
C LEU A 356 -35.57 17.08 1.81
N LYS A 357 -35.69 18.10 0.97
CA LYS A 357 -36.83 18.27 0.05
C LYS A 357 -36.88 17.14 -0.99
N ARG A 358 -35.73 16.74 -1.52
CA ARG A 358 -35.62 15.66 -2.50
C ARG A 358 -36.02 14.31 -1.88
N GLU A 359 -35.37 13.92 -0.80
CA GLU A 359 -35.63 12.65 -0.10
C GLU A 359 -37.09 12.58 0.36
N THR A 360 -37.63 13.66 0.93
CA THR A 360 -39.07 13.71 1.30
C THR A 360 -39.98 13.49 0.09
N PHE A 361 -39.65 14.06 -1.07
CA PHE A 361 -40.45 13.88 -2.27
C PHE A 361 -40.32 12.46 -2.86
N GLU A 362 -39.12 11.88 -2.85
CA GLU A 362 -38.85 10.53 -3.35
C GLU A 362 -39.46 9.44 -2.46
N GLU A 363 -39.42 9.64 -1.14
CA GLU A 363 -39.87 8.67 -0.14
C GLU A 363 -41.36 8.79 0.20
N LEU A 364 -41.91 10.01 0.20
CA LEU A 364 -43.30 10.29 0.63
C LEU A 364 -44.19 10.91 -0.46
N GLY A 365 -43.64 11.23 -1.63
CA GLY A 365 -44.37 11.99 -2.65
C GLY A 365 -44.71 13.43 -2.23
N LEU A 366 -44.13 13.91 -1.12
CA LEU A 366 -44.53 15.13 -0.45
C LEU A 366 -43.58 16.28 -0.81
N ARG A 367 -44.14 17.41 -1.24
CA ARG A 367 -43.39 18.66 -1.39
C ARG A 367 -43.55 19.50 -0.14
N ILE A 368 -42.44 19.85 0.49
CA ILE A 368 -42.39 20.66 1.71
C ILE A 368 -41.84 22.06 1.42
N ALA A 369 -42.40 23.05 2.09
CA ALA A 369 -41.96 24.44 2.03
C ALA A 369 -40.98 24.76 3.17
N ASP A 370 -40.21 25.84 3.04
CA ASP A 370 -39.15 26.17 4.01
C ASP A 370 -39.67 26.59 5.38
N ASP A 371 -40.88 27.13 5.45
CA ASP A 371 -41.51 27.63 6.68
C ASP A 371 -41.91 26.52 7.66
N ILE A 372 -42.03 25.28 7.19
CA ILE A 372 -42.33 24.11 8.03
C ILE A 372 -41.09 23.31 8.42
N ILE A 373 -39.90 23.71 7.96
CA ILE A 373 -38.63 23.01 8.20
C ILE A 373 -37.86 23.70 9.33
N GLN A 374 -37.52 22.95 10.36
CA GLN A 374 -36.72 23.41 11.49
C GLN A 374 -35.44 22.57 11.59
N PRO A 375 -34.26 23.11 11.21
CA PRO A 375 -32.99 22.41 11.40
C PRO A 375 -32.68 22.30 12.89
N THR A 376 -32.06 21.18 13.28
CA THR A 376 -31.54 20.98 14.64
C THR A 376 -30.02 20.86 14.63
N ASP A 377 -29.38 21.03 15.79
CA ASP A 377 -27.95 20.76 15.98
C ASP A 377 -27.65 19.26 16.18
N ILE A 378 -28.67 18.40 16.13
CA ILE A 378 -28.54 16.97 16.39
C ILE A 378 -28.01 16.29 15.14
N LYS A 379 -26.89 15.57 15.31
CA LYS A 379 -26.25 14.80 14.25
C LYS A 379 -26.10 13.35 14.68
N GLN A 380 -26.59 12.43 13.85
CA GLN A 380 -26.29 11.01 13.98
C GLN A 380 -25.06 10.69 13.13
N ARG A 381 -24.00 10.16 13.74
CA ARG A 381 -22.81 9.70 13.02
C ARG A 381 -22.80 8.18 12.89
N PHE A 382 -22.40 7.66 11.74
CA PHE A 382 -22.33 6.23 11.48
C PHE A 382 -21.32 5.92 10.36
N ILE A 383 -21.06 4.64 10.11
CA ILE A 383 -20.24 4.17 8.99
C ILE A 383 -21.16 3.47 7.99
N PHE A 384 -21.09 3.84 6.71
CA PHE A 384 -21.90 3.21 5.67
C PHE A 384 -21.54 1.72 5.53
N ASN A 385 -22.56 0.87 5.47
CA ASN A 385 -22.39 -0.57 5.28
C ASN A 385 -22.11 -0.92 3.81
N SER A 386 -21.85 -2.21 3.54
CA SER A 386 -21.57 -2.73 2.20
C SER A 386 -22.77 -2.73 1.23
N GLN A 387 -24.00 -2.51 1.73
CA GLN A 387 -25.18 -2.46 0.88
C GLN A 387 -25.24 -1.17 0.05
N LYS A 388 -24.73 -0.06 0.59
CA LYS A 388 -24.54 1.20 -0.16
C LYS A 388 -23.14 1.25 -0.76
N LYS A 389 -22.93 0.51 -1.86
CA LYS A 389 -21.63 0.34 -2.53
C LYS A 389 -20.84 1.65 -2.73
N GLU A 390 -21.52 2.74 -3.04
CA GLU A 390 -20.87 4.02 -3.36
C GLU A 390 -20.28 4.75 -2.15
N ARG A 391 -20.77 4.47 -0.95
CA ARG A 391 -20.36 5.12 0.30
C ARG A 391 -19.78 4.14 1.31
N ALA A 392 -19.79 2.84 1.00
CA ALA A 392 -19.41 1.75 1.90
C ALA A 392 -18.05 2.00 2.56
N GLY A 393 -18.06 1.92 3.89
CA GLY A 393 -16.88 2.09 4.73
C GLY A 393 -16.47 3.53 5.04
N CYS A 394 -17.13 4.53 4.47
CA CYS A 394 -16.90 5.94 4.76
C CYS A 394 -17.73 6.39 5.97
N HIS A 395 -17.32 7.50 6.61
CA HIS A 395 -18.09 8.12 7.69
C HIS A 395 -19.28 8.89 7.12
N GLY A 396 -20.42 8.77 7.78
CA GLY A 396 -21.64 9.51 7.50
C GLY A 396 -22.07 10.32 8.71
N SER A 397 -22.59 11.52 8.48
CA SER A 397 -23.28 12.31 9.50
C SER A 397 -24.61 12.82 8.96
N TYR A 398 -25.70 12.38 9.58
CA TYR A 398 -27.03 12.84 9.23
C TYR A 398 -27.52 13.87 10.23
N GLN A 399 -27.88 15.05 9.74
CA GLN A 399 -28.48 16.11 10.54
C GLN A 399 -29.99 15.89 10.66
N VAL A 400 -30.53 16.04 11.87
CA VAL A 400 -31.97 15.90 12.10
C VAL A 400 -32.68 17.23 11.78
N PHE A 401 -33.78 17.12 11.04
CA PHE A 401 -34.71 18.21 10.77
C PHE A 401 -36.08 17.87 11.35
N LEU A 402 -36.65 18.81 12.10
CA LEU A 402 -38.03 18.75 12.57
C LEU A 402 -38.94 19.38 11.52
N ILE A 403 -40.05 18.71 11.19
CA ILE A 403 -40.96 19.18 10.14
C ILE A 403 -42.38 19.22 10.68
N ASN A 404 -42.95 20.43 10.76
CA ASN A 404 -44.31 20.62 11.24
C ASN A 404 -45.32 20.31 10.13
N ALA A 405 -45.91 19.12 10.19
CA ALA A 405 -46.87 18.62 9.23
C ALA A 405 -48.33 18.91 9.58
N THR A 406 -48.61 19.68 10.64
CA THR A 406 -49.97 19.90 11.17
C THR A 406 -50.94 20.42 10.11
N ASN A 407 -50.48 21.29 9.21
CA ASN A 407 -51.31 21.91 8.17
C ASN A 407 -51.20 21.24 6.79
N ILE A 408 -50.51 20.11 6.69
CA ILE A 408 -50.33 19.39 5.41
C ILE A 408 -51.62 18.64 5.08
N LYS A 409 -52.36 19.12 4.07
CA LYS A 409 -53.65 18.55 3.63
C LYS A 409 -53.50 17.39 2.64
N SER A 410 -52.34 17.23 2.01
CA SER A 410 -52.08 16.14 1.07
C SER A 410 -51.93 14.82 1.83
N ALA A 411 -52.60 13.77 1.36
CA ALA A 411 -52.39 12.43 1.87
C ALA A 411 -50.92 12.03 1.63
N ILE A 412 -50.24 11.60 2.69
CA ILE A 412 -48.90 11.01 2.56
C ILE A 412 -49.11 9.59 2.06
N VAL A 413 -48.80 9.38 0.78
CA VAL A 413 -48.92 8.07 0.13
C VAL A 413 -47.49 7.55 0.01
N GLY A 414 -47.14 6.54 0.81
CA GLY A 414 -45.83 5.91 0.74
C GLY A 414 -45.50 5.46 -0.69
N THR A 415 -44.23 5.55 -1.08
CA THR A 415 -43.79 5.19 -2.44
C THR A 415 -43.45 3.71 -2.56
N SER A 416 -42.99 3.26 -3.74
CA SER A 416 -42.58 1.86 -3.95
C SER A 416 -41.47 1.39 -3.00
N GLU A 417 -40.69 2.34 -2.46
CA GLU A 417 -39.57 2.07 -1.55
C GLU A 417 -39.99 2.06 -0.07
N LEU A 418 -41.07 2.75 0.28
CA LEU A 418 -41.64 2.82 1.63
C LEU A 418 -43.12 2.42 1.60
N LYS A 419 -43.38 1.16 1.91
CA LYS A 419 -44.72 0.54 1.75
C LYS A 419 -45.75 0.99 2.78
N GLU A 420 -45.31 1.34 4.00
CA GLU A 420 -46.19 1.67 5.11
C GLU A 420 -45.70 2.96 5.78
N VAL A 421 -46.61 3.91 5.92
CA VAL A 421 -46.38 5.19 6.59
C VAL A 421 -47.42 5.31 7.71
N GLN A 422 -46.96 5.56 8.94
CA GLN A 422 -47.82 5.60 10.12
C GLN A 422 -47.55 6.85 10.95
N TRP A 423 -48.62 7.45 11.46
CA TRP A 423 -48.55 8.46 12.51
C TRP A 423 -48.69 7.74 13.85
N LEU A 424 -47.70 7.90 14.72
CA LEU A 424 -47.60 7.21 16.01
C LEU A 424 -47.35 8.23 17.12
N ASP A 425 -47.89 7.97 18.30
CA ASP A 425 -47.48 8.71 19.50
C ASP A 425 -46.02 8.41 19.89
N GLN A 426 -45.48 9.17 20.83
CA GLN A 426 -44.09 9.06 21.25
C GLN A 426 -43.70 7.64 21.70
N ASP A 427 -44.54 6.98 22.49
CA ASP A 427 -44.23 5.66 23.05
C ASP A 427 -44.25 4.58 21.95
N ALA A 428 -45.23 4.65 21.05
CA ALA A 428 -45.33 3.75 19.91
C ALA A 428 -44.15 3.94 18.93
N VAL A 429 -43.64 5.15 18.73
CA VAL A 429 -42.41 5.38 17.94
C VAL A 429 -41.24 4.63 18.56
N LEU A 430 -40.98 4.80 19.86
CA LEU A 430 -39.84 4.18 20.54
C LEU A 430 -39.86 2.65 20.48
N ILE A 431 -41.05 2.06 20.54
CA ILE A 431 -41.26 0.62 20.40
C ILE A 431 -41.04 0.16 18.95
N SER A 432 -41.52 0.94 17.98
CA SER A 432 -41.51 0.55 16.56
C SER A 432 -40.14 0.65 15.90
N LEU A 433 -39.29 1.61 16.31
CA LEU A 433 -37.98 1.85 15.69
C LEU A 433 -37.07 0.62 15.77
N THR A 434 -36.57 0.20 14.61
CA THR A 434 -35.70 -0.98 14.48
C THR A 434 -34.29 -0.73 15.03
N PHE A 435 -33.75 0.47 14.85
CA PHE A 435 -32.38 0.81 15.24
C PHE A 435 -32.35 1.51 16.60
N PRO A 436 -31.60 1.00 17.60
CA PRO A 436 -31.51 1.60 18.94
C PRO A 436 -31.03 3.05 18.92
N ASP A 437 -30.00 3.37 18.12
CA ASP A 437 -29.42 4.70 18.05
C ASP A 437 -30.43 5.76 17.59
N LEU A 438 -31.40 5.38 16.74
CA LEU A 438 -32.46 6.29 16.31
C LEU A 438 -33.42 6.67 17.44
N ARG A 439 -33.55 5.84 18.48
CA ARG A 439 -34.42 6.14 19.63
C ARG A 439 -33.86 7.30 20.44
N GLU A 440 -32.53 7.30 20.66
CA GLU A 440 -31.85 8.40 21.35
C GLU A 440 -31.93 9.69 20.54
N VAL A 441 -31.67 9.60 19.23
CA VAL A 441 -31.78 10.74 18.29
C VAL A 441 -33.20 11.33 18.33
N PHE A 442 -34.23 10.47 18.29
CA PHE A 442 -35.63 10.87 18.36
C PHE A 442 -35.94 11.62 19.67
N LEU A 443 -35.59 11.04 20.82
CA LEU A 443 -35.83 11.64 22.14
C LEU A 443 -35.14 13.01 22.29
N GLN A 444 -33.92 13.14 21.77
CA GLN A 444 -33.21 14.43 21.79
C GLN A 444 -33.92 15.46 20.91
N ALA A 445 -34.37 15.06 19.72
CA ALA A 445 -34.99 15.96 18.76
C ALA A 445 -36.32 16.53 19.25
N ILE A 446 -37.14 15.71 19.92
CA ILE A 446 -38.46 16.14 20.39
C ILE A 446 -38.43 16.86 21.74
N LYS A 447 -37.28 16.92 22.43
CA LYS A 447 -37.17 17.46 23.79
C LYS A 447 -37.66 18.91 23.92
N ASN A 448 -37.53 19.68 22.85
CA ASN A 448 -37.89 21.11 22.79
C ASN A 448 -39.16 21.38 21.98
N LEU A 449 -39.87 20.33 21.52
CA LEU A 449 -41.13 20.48 20.79
C LEU A 449 -42.28 20.79 21.73
#